data_AF-U7V9N8-F1
#
_entry.id   AF-U7V9N8-F1
#
_cell.length_a   1.000
_cell.length_b   1.000
_cell.length_c   1.000
_cell.angle_alpha   90.00
_cell.angle_beta   90.00
_cell.angle_gamma   90.00
#
_symmetry.space_group_name_H-M   'P 1'
#
loop_
_entity.id
_entity.type
_entity.pdbx_description
1 polymer ?
#
loop_
_entity_poly.entity_id
_entity_poly.type
_entity_poly.pdbx_seq_one_letter_code
_entity_poly.pdbx_strand_id
1 'polypeptide(L)'
;MKKFLMLLTIIGAVAYGAEYRNGTYRGVFVSGQETQVEIQFDLKDDKIENPKFRTLFYKEQNYLKNKDLTKNKDQYEALLKAITGKNVNEGIETLYAPGDIESAGATVRATKVRAAIKNALNSGVYTPAK
;
A
#
# COMPACT_ATOMS: atom_id res chain seq x y z
N MET A 1 -58.23 4.73 -9.23
CA MET A 1 -57.14 5.68 -9.58
C MET A 1 -56.61 6.25 -8.27
N LYS A 2 -55.34 6.28 -7.89
CA LYS A 2 -54.05 6.02 -8.51
C LYS A 2 -53.10 5.71 -7.34
N LYS A 3 -52.37 4.61 -7.47
CA LYS A 3 -50.96 4.45 -7.06
C LYS A 3 -50.65 4.46 -5.55
N PHE A 4 -50.72 3.25 -5.00
CA PHE A 4 -49.82 2.75 -3.97
C PHE A 4 -48.36 3.09 -4.35
N LEU A 5 -47.64 3.79 -3.49
CA LEU A 5 -46.18 3.95 -3.62
C LEU A 5 -45.56 3.61 -2.27
N MET A 6 -45.38 2.30 -2.01
CA MET A 6 -44.42 1.84 -1.00
C MET A 6 -43.03 2.07 -1.57
N LEU A 7 -42.30 3.02 -1.00
CA LEU A 7 -40.87 3.17 -1.23
C LEU A 7 -40.16 2.13 -0.36
N LEU A 8 -39.76 0.99 -0.96
CA LEU A 8 -38.81 0.08 -0.32
C LEU A 8 -37.42 0.72 -0.37
N THR A 9 -37.03 1.46 0.66
CA THR A 9 -35.62 1.72 0.94
C THR A 9 -35.04 0.48 1.60
N ILE A 10 -34.68 -0.52 0.79
CA ILE A 10 -33.76 -1.56 1.22
C ILE A 10 -32.38 -0.90 1.23
N ILE A 11 -31.98 -0.34 2.38
CA ILE A 11 -30.56 -0.15 2.68
C ILE A 11 -30.04 -1.56 2.92
N GLY A 12 -29.70 -2.24 1.84
CA GLY A 12 -28.96 -3.47 1.92
C GLY A 12 -27.63 -3.12 2.57
N ALA A 13 -27.39 -3.59 3.78
CA ALA A 13 -26.05 -3.78 4.27
C ALA A 13 -25.39 -4.76 3.30
N VAL A 14 -24.82 -4.22 2.21
CA VAL A 14 -23.99 -5.00 1.31
C VAL A 14 -22.80 -5.37 2.17
N ALA A 15 -22.79 -6.60 2.68
CA ALA A 15 -21.58 -7.21 3.18
C ALA A 15 -20.66 -7.30 1.97
N TYR A 16 -19.92 -6.23 1.69
CA TYR A 16 -18.84 -6.27 0.73
C TYR A 16 -17.84 -7.26 1.32
N GLY A 17 -17.75 -8.44 0.69
CA GLY A 17 -16.61 -9.31 0.89
C GLY A 17 -15.34 -8.55 0.54
N ALA A 18 -14.20 -9.06 1.00
CA ALA A 18 -12.91 -8.46 0.70
C ALA A 18 -12.77 -8.15 -0.80
N GLU A 19 -12.40 -6.91 -1.13
CA GLU A 19 -12.21 -6.43 -2.49
C GLU A 19 -11.04 -7.17 -3.16
N TYR A 20 -10.01 -7.48 -2.37
CA TYR A 20 -8.80 -8.15 -2.82
C TYR A 20 -8.73 -9.57 -2.28
N ARG A 21 -8.12 -10.46 -3.08
CA ARG A 21 -7.89 -11.85 -2.68
C ARG A 21 -6.86 -11.92 -1.56
N ASN A 22 -7.09 -12.76 -0.56
CA ASN A 22 -6.09 -13.03 0.45
C ASN A 22 -4.82 -13.63 -0.18
N GLY A 23 -3.65 -13.17 0.25
CA GLY A 23 -2.36 -13.65 -0.25
C GLY A 23 -1.26 -12.60 -0.20
N THR A 24 -0.08 -12.97 -0.69
CA THR A 24 1.07 -12.07 -0.79
C THR A 24 0.97 -11.23 -2.05
N TYR A 25 1.23 -9.95 -1.92
CA TYR A 25 1.30 -8.98 -3.00
C TYR A 25 2.73 -8.46 -3.14
N ARG A 26 3.16 -8.22 -4.37
CA ARG A 26 4.44 -7.57 -4.67
C ARG A 26 4.25 -6.52 -5.73
N GLY A 27 4.82 -5.34 -5.49
CA GLY A 27 4.76 -4.26 -6.46
C GLY A 27 5.99 -3.38 -6.41
N VAL A 28 6.17 -2.65 -7.50
CA VAL A 28 7.35 -1.83 -7.74
C VAL A 28 6.97 -0.41 -8.10
N PHE A 29 7.83 0.53 -7.72
CA PHE A 29 7.93 1.84 -8.32
C PHE A 29 9.27 1.93 -9.05
N VAL A 30 9.18 2.09 -10.37
CA VAL A 30 10.32 2.25 -11.27
C VAL A 30 10.38 3.69 -11.74
N SER A 31 11.56 4.28 -11.74
CA SER A 31 11.80 5.62 -12.30
C SER A 31 13.08 5.59 -13.12
N GLY A 32 12.99 5.99 -14.38
CA GLY A 32 14.05 5.73 -15.35
C GLY A 32 14.19 4.23 -15.60
N GLN A 33 15.39 3.68 -15.42
CA GLN A 33 15.68 2.24 -15.55
C GLN A 33 15.92 1.55 -14.20
N GLU A 34 15.51 2.20 -13.10
CA GLU A 34 15.82 1.77 -11.74
C GLU A 34 14.55 1.46 -10.95
N THR A 35 14.47 0.24 -10.40
CA THR A 35 13.49 -0.09 -9.37
C THR A 35 13.90 0.60 -8.09
N GLN A 36 13.23 1.70 -7.76
CA GLN A 36 13.57 2.49 -6.60
C GLN A 36 12.89 1.99 -5.32
N VAL A 37 11.67 1.46 -5.45
CA VAL A 37 10.94 0.82 -4.36
C VAL A 37 10.37 -0.49 -4.88
N GLU A 38 10.62 -1.57 -4.15
CA GLU A 38 9.88 -2.83 -4.28
C GLU A 38 9.33 -3.16 -2.90
N ILE A 39 8.02 -3.35 -2.81
CA ILE A 39 7.32 -3.70 -1.57
C ILE A 39 6.73 -5.10 -1.69
N GLN A 40 6.73 -5.82 -0.57
CA GLN A 40 5.93 -7.01 -0.38
C GLN A 40 5.08 -6.84 0.87
N PHE A 41 3.81 -7.23 0.80
CA PHE A 41 2.89 -7.29 1.93
C PHE A 41 1.90 -8.43 1.71
N ASP A 42 1.21 -8.84 2.75
CA ASP A 42 0.11 -9.78 2.66
C ASP A 42 -1.21 -9.02 2.80
N LEU A 43 -2.25 -9.46 2.09
CA LEU A 43 -3.62 -9.07 2.38
C LEU A 43 -4.36 -10.22 3.05
N LYS A 44 -5.07 -9.89 4.13
CA LYS A 44 -6.04 -10.75 4.76
C LYS A 44 -7.29 -9.93 5.06
N ASP A 45 -8.39 -10.22 4.37
CA ASP A 45 -9.65 -9.50 4.46
C ASP A 45 -9.43 -8.00 4.22
N ASP A 46 -8.73 -7.68 3.12
CA ASP A 46 -8.23 -6.36 2.70
C ASP A 46 -7.27 -5.66 3.68
N LYS A 47 -6.91 -6.29 4.78
CA LYS A 47 -6.00 -5.72 5.77
C LYS A 47 -4.55 -5.97 5.37
N ILE A 48 -3.73 -4.91 5.40
CA ILE A 48 -2.29 -4.99 5.11
C ILE A 48 -1.58 -5.66 6.29
N GLU A 49 -0.91 -6.76 6.05
CA GLU A 49 -0.13 -7.52 7.03
C GLU A 49 1.32 -7.66 6.54
N ASN A 50 2.28 -7.67 7.47
CA ASN A 50 3.71 -7.90 7.21
C ASN A 50 4.37 -7.10 6.07
N PRO A 51 4.09 -5.78 5.91
CA PRO A 51 4.70 -5.02 4.83
C PRO A 51 6.22 -4.89 5.03
N LYS A 52 6.98 -5.05 3.95
CA LYS A 52 8.43 -4.88 3.93
C LYS A 52 8.94 -4.39 2.58
N PHE A 53 10.06 -3.66 2.61
CA PHE A 53 10.81 -3.35 1.40
C PHE A 53 11.68 -4.54 1.00
N ARG A 54 11.61 -4.91 -0.27
CA ARG A 54 12.54 -5.84 -0.92
C ARG A 54 13.67 -5.10 -1.64
N THR A 55 13.32 -3.93 -2.18
CA THR A 55 14.25 -2.98 -2.78
C THR A 55 13.93 -1.59 -2.24
N LEU A 56 14.96 -0.88 -1.78
CA LEU A 56 14.89 0.55 -1.50
C LEU A 56 16.18 1.19 -2.01
N PHE A 57 16.13 1.68 -3.23
CA PHE A 57 17.30 2.15 -3.97
C PHE A 57 17.01 3.54 -4.55
N TYR A 58 17.92 4.49 -4.34
CA TYR A 58 17.76 5.82 -4.91
C TYR A 58 19.10 6.52 -4.98
N LYS A 59 19.39 7.17 -6.12
CA LYS A 59 20.66 7.88 -6.37
C LYS A 59 21.87 6.98 -6.13
N GLU A 60 21.86 5.79 -6.75
CA GLU A 60 22.98 4.83 -6.67
C GLU A 60 23.24 4.26 -5.27
N GLN A 61 22.31 4.47 -4.33
CA GLN A 61 22.45 4.04 -2.95
C GLN A 61 21.35 3.07 -2.57
N ASN A 62 21.74 1.91 -2.03
CA ASN A 62 20.82 0.93 -1.45
C ASN A 62 20.57 1.28 0.02
N TYR A 63 19.39 1.82 0.33
CA TYR A 63 19.05 2.31 1.67
C TYR A 63 18.83 1.16 2.67
N LEU A 64 18.60 -0.08 2.18
CA LEU A 64 18.50 -1.25 3.06
C LEU A 64 19.88 -1.73 3.54
N LYS A 65 20.96 -1.37 2.84
CA LYS A 65 22.33 -1.83 3.12
C LYS A 65 23.27 -0.71 3.59
N ASN A 66 23.02 0.53 3.15
CA ASN A 66 23.87 1.67 3.49
C ASN A 66 23.51 2.22 4.88
N LYS A 67 24.44 2.07 5.84
CA LYS A 67 24.29 2.49 7.24
C LYS A 67 24.22 4.01 7.40
N ASP A 68 24.82 4.78 6.50
CA ASP A 68 24.81 6.25 6.53
C ASP A 68 23.44 6.83 6.15
N LEU A 69 22.57 6.00 5.56
CA LEU A 69 21.24 6.38 5.09
C LEU A 69 20.13 5.84 5.99
N THR A 70 20.44 5.44 7.22
CA THR A 70 19.48 4.89 8.20
C THR A 70 18.30 5.83 8.40
N LYS A 71 18.51 7.15 8.53
CA LYS A 71 17.40 8.12 8.63
C LYS A 71 16.44 8.05 7.44
N ASN A 72 16.96 7.91 6.22
CA ASN A 72 16.11 7.80 5.04
C ASN A 72 15.33 6.50 5.05
N LYS A 73 15.97 5.39 5.44
CA LYS A 73 15.33 4.08 5.60
C LYS A 73 14.22 4.16 6.65
N ASP A 74 14.49 4.70 7.84
CA ASP A 74 13.52 4.83 8.93
C ASP A 74 12.28 5.62 8.51
N GLN A 75 12.47 6.68 7.71
CA GLN A 75 11.36 7.45 7.13
C GLN A 75 10.47 6.62 6.19
N TYR A 76 11.03 5.65 5.46
CA TYR A 76 10.24 4.72 4.64
C TYR A 76 9.57 3.65 5.51
N GLU A 77 10.25 3.16 6.55
CA GLU A 77 9.69 2.17 7.48
C GLU A 77 8.53 2.75 8.32
N ALA A 78 8.58 4.05 8.66
CA ALA A 78 7.48 4.76 9.29
C ALA A 78 6.20 4.72 8.44
N LEU A 79 6.32 4.82 7.11
CA LEU A 79 5.19 4.69 6.19
C LEU A 79 4.59 3.27 6.22
N LEU A 80 5.44 2.24 6.23
CA LEU A 80 4.96 0.85 6.34
C LEU A 80 4.25 0.62 7.67
N LYS A 81 4.81 1.12 8.77
CA LYS A 81 4.20 1.05 10.09
C LYS A 81 2.83 1.73 10.11
N ALA A 82 2.72 2.91 9.49
CA ALA A 82 1.47 3.68 9.45
C ALA A 82 0.33 2.98 8.69
N ILE A 83 0.65 2.20 7.66
CA ILE A 83 -0.35 1.45 6.89
C ILE A 83 -0.59 0.02 7.41
N THR A 84 0.31 -0.49 8.26
CA THR A 84 0.21 -1.86 8.77
C THR A 84 -1.08 -2.02 9.57
N GLY A 85 -1.83 -3.04 9.22
CA GLY A 85 -3.07 -3.42 9.86
C GLY A 85 -4.28 -2.55 9.48
N LYS A 86 -4.12 -1.58 8.59
CA LYS A 86 -5.24 -0.85 7.98
C LYS A 86 -5.85 -1.66 6.85
N ASN A 87 -7.11 -1.37 6.54
CA ASN A 87 -7.65 -1.73 5.23
C ASN A 87 -6.78 -1.09 4.14
N VAL A 88 -6.53 -1.81 3.05
CA VAL A 88 -5.57 -1.39 2.02
C VAL A 88 -5.91 -0.06 1.37
N ASN A 89 -7.20 0.23 1.16
CA ASN A 89 -7.66 1.50 0.62
C ASN A 89 -7.39 2.63 1.61
N GLU A 90 -7.69 2.43 2.90
CA GLU A 90 -7.35 3.39 3.97
C GLU A 90 -5.83 3.59 4.10
N GLY A 91 -5.04 2.53 3.94
CA GLY A 91 -3.58 2.58 3.91
C GLY A 91 -3.07 3.45 2.75
N ILE A 92 -3.65 3.29 1.56
CA ILE A 92 -3.34 4.14 0.39
C ILE A 92 -3.69 5.61 0.67
N GLU A 93 -4.86 5.88 1.27
CA GLU A 93 -5.29 7.23 1.62
C GLU A 93 -4.38 7.88 2.66
N THR A 94 -3.95 7.11 3.67
CA THR A 94 -2.95 7.54 4.67
C THR A 94 -1.67 8.06 4.00
N LEU A 95 -1.24 7.44 2.88
CA LEU A 95 -0.03 7.84 2.16
C LEU A 95 -0.19 9.09 1.28
N TYR A 96 -1.39 9.65 1.11
CA TYR A 96 -1.58 10.97 0.50
C TYR A 96 -1.30 12.12 1.49
N ALA A 97 -1.38 11.86 2.79
CA ALA A 97 -1.12 12.83 3.86
C ALA A 97 0.10 12.45 4.73
N PRO A 98 1.31 12.32 4.15
CA PRO A 98 2.48 11.88 4.91
C PRO A 98 2.94 12.87 5.99
N GLY A 99 2.46 14.12 5.97
CA GLY A 99 2.73 15.09 7.04
C GLY A 99 2.11 14.70 8.39
N ASP A 100 1.08 13.86 8.38
CA ASP A 100 0.39 13.39 9.59
C ASP A 100 1.02 12.10 10.16
N ILE A 101 1.96 11.50 9.42
CA ILE A 101 2.66 10.29 9.84
C ILE A 101 3.93 10.71 10.57
N GLU A 102 3.99 10.41 11.87
CA GLU A 102 5.18 10.66 12.67
C GLU A 102 6.42 10.03 12.02
N SER A 103 7.49 10.81 11.90
CA SER A 103 8.76 10.40 11.29
C SER A 103 8.67 10.02 9.81
N ALA A 104 7.52 10.17 9.14
CA ALA A 104 7.49 10.12 7.69
C ALA A 104 8.23 11.35 7.15
N GLY A 105 9.21 11.11 6.29
CA GLY A 105 9.95 12.17 5.63
C GLY A 105 9.13 12.87 4.54
N ALA A 106 9.82 13.33 3.50
CA ALA A 106 9.19 14.09 2.41
C ALA A 106 8.10 13.33 1.64
N THR A 107 7.12 14.10 1.13
CA THR A 107 5.96 13.68 0.32
C THR A 107 6.28 12.75 -0.85
N VAL A 108 7.46 12.91 -1.45
CA VAL A 108 7.92 12.08 -2.57
C VAL A 108 8.06 10.61 -2.15
N ARG A 109 8.51 10.30 -0.92
CA ARG A 109 8.70 8.91 -0.44
C ARG A 109 7.36 8.19 -0.35
N ALA A 110 6.37 8.81 0.27
CA ALA A 110 5.03 8.27 0.38
C ALA A 110 4.38 8.04 -0.99
N THR A 111 4.63 8.94 -1.94
CA THR A 111 4.18 8.77 -3.33
C THR A 111 4.77 7.52 -3.99
N LYS A 112 6.07 7.24 -3.79
CA LYS A 112 6.70 6.02 -4.33
C LYS A 112 6.13 4.75 -3.69
N VAL A 113 5.95 4.74 -2.37
CA VAL A 113 5.34 3.60 -1.65
C VAL A 113 3.91 3.37 -2.12
N ARG A 114 3.10 4.43 -2.21
CA ARG A 114 1.72 4.36 -2.70
C ARG A 114 1.65 3.82 -4.12
N ALA A 115 2.53 4.27 -5.02
CA ALA A 115 2.59 3.78 -6.39
C ALA A 115 2.96 2.28 -6.44
N ALA A 116 3.93 1.86 -5.64
CA ALA A 116 4.31 0.44 -5.53
C ALA A 116 3.17 -0.44 -4.99
N ILE A 117 2.41 0.04 -4.01
CA ILE A 117 1.21 -0.66 -3.50
C ILE A 117 0.16 -0.80 -4.60
N LYS A 118 -0.18 0.29 -5.31
CA LYS A 118 -1.13 0.25 -6.42
C LYS A 118 -0.69 -0.71 -7.53
N ASN A 119 0.60 -0.71 -7.86
CA ASN A 119 1.17 -1.68 -8.80
C ASN A 119 1.01 -3.12 -8.30
N ALA A 120 1.23 -3.38 -7.00
CA ALA A 120 1.04 -4.69 -6.41
C ALA A 120 -0.41 -5.17 -6.55
N LEU A 121 -1.37 -4.31 -6.17
CA LEU A 121 -2.81 -4.62 -6.26
C LEU A 121 -3.24 -4.92 -7.70
N ASN A 122 -2.78 -4.12 -8.67
CA ASN A 122 -3.05 -4.34 -10.08
C ASN A 122 -2.42 -5.64 -10.62
N SER A 123 -1.31 -6.08 -10.04
CA SER A 123 -0.65 -7.33 -10.40
C SER A 123 -1.34 -8.57 -9.80
N GLY A 124 -2.15 -8.37 -8.76
CA GLY A 124 -2.82 -9.45 -8.03
C GLY A 124 -1.89 -10.23 -7.11
N VAL A 125 -2.38 -11.38 -6.62
CA VAL A 125 -1.63 -12.24 -5.70
C VAL A 125 -0.37 -12.78 -6.37
N TYR A 126 0.77 -12.49 -5.79
CA TYR A 126 2.07 -12.95 -6.24
C TYR A 126 2.16 -14.48 -6.14
N THR A 127 2.40 -15.12 -7.27
CA THR A 127 2.68 -16.56 -7.36
C THR A 127 4.10 -16.74 -7.90
N PRO A 128 5.04 -17.32 -7.14
CA PRO A 128 6.37 -17.63 -7.66
C PRO A 128 6.26 -18.54 -8.89
N ALA A 129 7.14 -18.33 -9.88
CA ALA A 129 7.33 -19.32 -10.93
C ALA A 129 7.73 -20.66 -10.30
N LYS A 130 7.12 -21.74 -10.79
CA LYS A 130 7.46 -23.11 -10.38
C LYS A 130 8.77 -23.54 -11.02
#